data_AF-A0AAV3QR65-F1
#
_entry.id   AF-A0AAV3QR65-F1
#
_cell.length_a   1.000
_cell.length_b   1.000
_cell.length_c   1.000
_cell.angle_alpha   90.00
_cell.angle_beta   90.00
_cell.angle_gamma   90.00
#
_symmetry.space_group_name_H-M   'P 1'
#
loop_
_entity.id
_entity.type
_entity.pdbx_description
1 polymer ?
#
loop_
_entity_poly.entity_id
_entity_poly.type
_entity_poly.pdbx_seq_one_letter_code
_entity_poly.pdbx_strand_id
1 'polypeptide(L)'
;MYEVLADLLQIVNTLFAGDAGLFIRTEFNKLLNKLGHTAKLSFLDLGNKVSSNHSTVPFARGGITQLTKYVMNYGILLESFGDTLNVIFTDESDIRSSNSLEQEISGHFSHYLHTLISILEAKLEERSNLYVDNSLRHIFMMNNIHYIVKKIKHSKMRKYFGDEWMKEHIVKYKQHARTYESVNVTRPTSEFGILPVNL
;
A
#
# COMPACT_ATOMS: atom_id res chain seq x y z
N MET A 1 -13.71 -13.76 9.99
CA MET A 1 -14.13 -15.06 9.41
C MET A 1 -12.94 -15.99 9.22
N TYR A 2 -11.91 -15.60 8.46
CA TYR A 2 -10.74 -16.45 8.21
C TYR A 2 -10.04 -16.83 9.52
N GLU A 3 -9.70 -15.85 10.36
CA GLU A 3 -9.03 -16.07 11.66
C GLU A 3 -9.82 -17.07 12.53
N VAL A 4 -11.12 -16.86 12.68
CA VAL A 4 -11.99 -17.77 13.44
C VAL A 4 -11.93 -19.21 12.90
N LEU A 5 -11.95 -19.40 11.57
CA LEU A 5 -11.83 -20.75 10.99
C LEU A 5 -10.42 -21.32 11.15
N ALA A 6 -9.39 -20.49 11.04
CA ALA A 6 -8.00 -20.91 11.25
C ALA A 6 -7.78 -21.37 12.70
N ASP A 7 -8.30 -20.64 13.69
CA ASP A 7 -8.21 -20.98 15.11
C ASP A 7 -8.96 -22.29 15.44
N LEU A 8 -10.08 -22.54 14.77
CA LEU A 8 -10.87 -23.76 14.94
C LEU A 8 -10.27 -24.98 14.23
N LEU A 9 -9.28 -24.81 13.37
CA LEU A 9 -8.73 -25.89 12.55
C LEU A 9 -8.23 -27.06 13.39
N GLN A 10 -7.49 -26.79 14.47
CA GLN A 10 -6.99 -27.83 15.36
C GLN A 10 -8.14 -28.56 16.05
N ILE A 11 -9.15 -27.83 16.53
CA ILE A 11 -10.32 -28.40 17.22
C ILE A 11 -11.07 -29.32 16.27
N VAL A 12 -11.36 -28.86 15.04
CA VAL A 12 -12.02 -29.68 14.01
C VAL A 12 -11.22 -30.94 13.69
N ASN A 13 -9.89 -30.82 13.57
CA ASN A 13 -9.03 -31.97 13.31
C ASN A 13 -9.06 -33.00 14.46
N THR A 14 -9.14 -32.55 15.71
CA THR A 14 -9.21 -33.44 16.88
C THR A 14 -10.58 -34.06 17.08
N LEU A 15 -11.66 -33.30 16.94
CA LEU A 15 -13.03 -33.76 17.18
C LEU A 15 -13.48 -34.79 16.12
N PHE A 16 -13.04 -34.61 14.88
CA PHE A 16 -13.37 -35.47 13.74
C PHE A 16 -12.18 -36.34 13.32
N ALA A 17 -11.42 -36.85 14.30
CA ALA A 17 -10.33 -37.78 14.07
C ALA A 17 -10.84 -39.11 13.49
N GLY A 18 -10.01 -39.77 12.67
CA GLY A 18 -10.33 -41.04 11.99
C GLY A 18 -11.05 -40.86 10.64
N ASP A 19 -11.42 -42.00 10.05
CA ASP A 19 -11.96 -42.06 8.67
C ASP A 19 -13.38 -41.51 8.57
N ALA A 20 -14.23 -41.75 9.57
CA ALA A 20 -15.60 -41.23 9.60
C ALA A 20 -15.65 -39.69 9.60
N GLY A 21 -14.63 -39.03 10.16
CA GLY A 21 -14.51 -37.57 10.19
C GLY A 21 -13.72 -36.96 9.03
N LEU A 22 -13.16 -37.77 8.12
CA LEU A 22 -12.30 -37.32 7.02
C LEU A 22 -13.01 -36.33 6.09
N PHE A 23 -14.29 -36.58 5.77
CA PHE A 23 -15.09 -35.70 4.93
C PHE A 23 -15.20 -34.30 5.53
N ILE A 24 -15.54 -34.20 6.83
CA ILE A 24 -15.71 -32.92 7.54
C ILE A 24 -14.40 -32.15 7.57
N ARG A 25 -13.29 -32.79 7.92
CA ARG A 25 -11.95 -32.16 7.93
C ARG A 25 -11.57 -31.65 6.53
N THR A 26 -11.88 -32.43 5.49
CA THR A 26 -11.59 -32.05 4.10
C THR A 26 -12.39 -30.83 3.67
N GLU A 27 -13.70 -30.82 3.91
CA GLU A 27 -14.56 -29.69 3.54
C GLU A 27 -14.23 -28.43 4.36
N PHE A 28 -13.87 -28.59 5.63
CA PHE A 28 -13.41 -27.47 6.47
C PHE A 28 -12.13 -26.83 5.91
N ASN A 29 -11.13 -27.64 5.55
CA ASN A 29 -9.90 -27.14 4.93
C ASN A 29 -10.17 -26.47 3.59
N LYS A 30 -11.04 -27.04 2.74
CA LYS A 30 -11.45 -26.40 1.49
C LYS A 30 -12.10 -25.04 1.72
N LEU A 31 -12.97 -24.91 2.71
CA LEU A 31 -13.61 -23.63 3.05
C LEU A 31 -12.58 -22.60 3.52
N LEU A 32 -11.68 -22.99 4.43
CA LEU A 32 -10.60 -22.12 4.92
C LEU A 32 -9.72 -21.62 3.76
N ASN A 33 -9.28 -22.54 2.89
CA ASN A 33 -8.47 -22.23 1.72
C ASN A 33 -9.21 -21.32 0.73
N LYS A 34 -10.50 -21.59 0.47
CA LYS A 34 -11.32 -20.75 -0.41
C LYS A 34 -11.46 -19.33 0.14
N LEU A 35 -11.58 -19.17 1.46
CA LEU A 35 -11.68 -17.86 2.08
C LEU A 35 -10.36 -17.08 1.96
N GLY A 36 -9.23 -17.74 2.23
CA GLY A 36 -7.89 -17.15 2.03
C GLY A 36 -7.65 -16.77 0.56
N HIS A 37 -7.99 -17.65 -0.38
CA HIS A 37 -7.89 -17.37 -1.82
C HIS A 37 -8.78 -16.19 -2.25
N THR A 38 -10.02 -16.13 -1.77
CA THR A 38 -10.94 -15.02 -2.06
C THR A 38 -10.41 -13.69 -1.51
N ALA A 39 -9.78 -13.71 -0.33
CA ALA A 39 -9.10 -12.55 0.22
C ALA A 39 -7.94 -12.11 -0.69
N LYS A 40 -7.05 -13.03 -1.12
CA LYS A 40 -5.97 -12.73 -2.09
C LYS A 40 -6.50 -12.04 -3.34
N LEU A 41 -7.56 -12.60 -3.95
CA LEU A 41 -8.18 -12.03 -5.15
C LEU A 41 -8.72 -10.61 -4.92
N SER A 42 -9.29 -10.35 -3.75
CA SER A 42 -9.79 -9.02 -3.40
C SER A 42 -8.67 -7.98 -3.31
N PHE A 43 -7.50 -8.37 -2.78
CA PHE A 43 -6.32 -7.50 -2.72
C PHE A 43 -5.69 -7.25 -4.09
N LEU A 44 -5.67 -8.26 -4.96
CA LEU A 44 -5.24 -8.12 -6.35
C LEU A 44 -6.18 -7.18 -7.12
N ASP A 45 -7.50 -7.36 -6.98
CA ASP A 45 -8.50 -6.49 -7.58
C ASP A 45 -8.38 -5.04 -7.09
N LEU A 46 -8.07 -4.84 -5.81
CA LEU A 46 -7.78 -3.49 -5.31
C LEU A 46 -6.58 -2.86 -6.03
N GLY A 47 -5.46 -3.57 -6.15
CA GLY A 47 -4.28 -3.08 -6.87
C GLY A 47 -4.62 -2.71 -8.32
N ASN A 48 -5.39 -3.57 -9.01
CA ASN A 48 -5.86 -3.31 -10.36
C ASN A 48 -6.76 -2.09 -10.44
N LYS A 49 -7.72 -1.92 -9.51
CA LYS A 49 -8.60 -0.75 -9.44
C LYS A 49 -7.84 0.55 -9.21
N VAL A 50 -6.79 0.52 -8.38
CA VAL A 50 -5.90 1.69 -8.22
C VAL A 50 -5.16 1.96 -9.53
N SER A 51 -4.57 0.93 -10.15
CA SER A 51 -3.84 1.06 -11.41
C SER A 51 -4.71 1.56 -12.58
N SER A 52 -5.97 1.15 -12.64
CA SER A 52 -6.91 1.60 -13.66
C SER A 52 -7.61 2.92 -13.30
N ASN A 53 -7.26 3.57 -12.18
CA ASN A 53 -7.92 4.80 -11.75
C ASN A 53 -7.52 6.01 -12.61
N HIS A 54 -8.23 6.19 -13.72
CA HIS A 54 -7.98 7.27 -14.66
C HIS A 54 -8.62 8.59 -14.21
N SER A 55 -7.96 9.71 -14.49
CA SER A 55 -8.49 11.07 -14.38
C SER A 55 -7.94 11.88 -15.54
N THR A 56 -8.79 12.58 -16.28
CA THR A 56 -8.38 13.47 -17.39
C THR A 56 -8.08 14.89 -16.94
N VAL A 57 -8.44 15.23 -15.70
CA VAL A 57 -8.31 16.59 -15.16
C VAL A 57 -7.24 16.60 -14.07
N PRO A 58 -6.31 17.58 -14.09
CA PRO A 58 -5.37 17.76 -12.99
C PRO A 58 -6.11 18.10 -11.69
N PHE A 59 -5.62 17.58 -10.57
CA PHE A 59 -6.25 17.85 -9.28
C PHE A 59 -6.12 19.33 -8.91
N ALA A 60 -7.16 19.93 -8.35
CA ALA A 60 -7.14 21.37 -8.07
C ALA A 60 -5.93 21.73 -7.16
N ARG A 61 -5.15 22.72 -7.61
CA ARG A 61 -4.05 23.37 -6.86
C ARG A 61 -2.95 22.41 -6.37
N GLY A 62 -2.74 21.27 -7.02
CA GLY A 62 -1.68 20.33 -6.62
C GLY A 62 -1.92 19.67 -5.26
N GLY A 63 -3.17 19.57 -4.81
CA GLY A 63 -3.53 18.98 -3.53
C GLY A 63 -3.40 17.46 -3.44
N ILE A 64 -3.68 16.92 -2.25
CA ILE A 64 -3.71 15.48 -1.98
C ILE A 64 -4.95 14.87 -2.61
N THR A 65 -4.79 13.82 -3.43
CA THR A 65 -5.91 13.20 -4.16
C THR A 65 -6.79 12.33 -3.25
N GLN A 66 -8.05 12.16 -3.64
CA GLN A 66 -8.95 11.23 -2.95
C GLN A 66 -8.47 9.78 -3.03
N LEU A 67 -7.83 9.39 -4.15
CA LEU A 67 -7.22 8.08 -4.31
C LEU A 67 -6.13 7.84 -3.26
N THR A 68 -5.22 8.81 -3.07
CA THR A 68 -4.17 8.75 -2.05
C THR A 68 -4.76 8.58 -0.66
N LYS A 69 -5.79 9.37 -0.30
CA LYS A 69 -6.46 9.25 0.99
C LYS A 69 -7.09 7.87 1.17
N TYR A 70 -7.77 7.36 0.14
CA TYR A 70 -8.43 6.07 0.16
C TYR A 70 -7.43 4.92 0.37
N VAL A 71 -6.38 4.84 -0.45
CA VAL A 71 -5.35 3.79 -0.35
C VAL A 71 -4.67 3.82 1.01
N MET A 72 -4.30 5.01 1.51
CA MET A 72 -3.67 5.11 2.84
C MET A 72 -4.60 4.72 3.98
N ASN A 73 -5.87 5.13 3.94
CA ASN A 73 -6.83 4.73 4.96
C ASN A 73 -7.08 3.22 4.92
N TYR A 74 -7.11 2.62 3.73
CA TYR A 74 -7.23 1.18 3.57
C TYR A 74 -6.01 0.44 4.15
N GLY A 75 -4.79 0.86 3.82
CA GLY A 75 -3.57 0.28 4.40
C GLY A 75 -3.55 0.34 5.93
N ILE A 76 -3.98 1.46 6.52
CA ILE A 76 -4.08 1.62 7.98
C ILE A 76 -5.12 0.66 8.58
N LEU A 77 -6.25 0.43 7.90
CA LEU A 77 -7.24 -0.55 8.37
C LEU A 77 -6.63 -1.97 8.42
N LEU A 78 -5.86 -2.33 7.39
CA LEU A 78 -5.27 -3.66 7.26
C LEU A 78 -4.13 -3.94 8.23
N GLU A 79 -3.48 -2.90 8.79
CA GLU A 79 -2.29 -3.07 9.63
C GLU A 79 -2.55 -3.94 10.88
N SER A 80 -3.81 -4.01 11.32
CA SER A 80 -4.27 -4.85 12.41
C SER A 80 -4.36 -6.34 12.07
N PHE A 81 -4.45 -6.68 10.79
CA PHE A 81 -4.57 -8.06 10.28
C PHE A 81 -3.27 -8.58 9.67
N GLY A 82 -2.15 -7.86 9.82
CA GLY A 82 -0.98 -8.15 9.00
C GLY A 82 -0.35 -9.53 9.21
N ASP A 83 -0.47 -10.13 10.40
CA ASP A 83 0.01 -11.49 10.65
C ASP A 83 -0.86 -12.52 9.92
N THR A 84 -2.18 -12.37 10.03
CA THR A 84 -3.16 -13.15 9.24
C THR A 84 -2.95 -12.98 7.75
N LEU A 85 -2.66 -11.75 7.29
CA LEU A 85 -2.42 -11.47 5.88
C LEU A 85 -1.08 -12.03 5.40
N ASN A 86 -0.04 -12.11 6.24
CA ASN A 86 1.18 -12.81 5.90
C ASN A 86 0.90 -14.30 5.64
N VAL A 87 0.13 -14.95 6.52
CA VAL A 87 -0.28 -16.35 6.32
C VAL A 87 -1.10 -16.50 5.05
N ILE A 88 -2.09 -15.62 4.84
CA ILE A 88 -2.91 -15.66 3.64
C ILE A 88 -2.03 -15.50 2.41
N PHE A 89 -1.14 -14.50 2.34
CA PHE A 89 -0.32 -14.22 1.17
C PHE A 89 0.83 -15.21 0.94
N THR A 90 1.12 -16.09 1.89
CA THR A 90 2.08 -17.19 1.67
C THR A 90 1.55 -18.11 0.55
N ASP A 91 2.38 -18.39 -0.45
CA ASP A 91 2.05 -19.37 -1.49
C ASP A 91 2.55 -20.77 -1.11
N GLU A 92 1.83 -21.81 -1.54
CA GLU A 92 2.21 -23.21 -1.25
C GLU A 92 3.58 -23.60 -1.83
N SER A 93 4.04 -22.89 -2.86
CA SER A 93 5.39 -23.02 -3.43
C SER A 93 6.48 -22.44 -2.53
N ASP A 94 6.18 -21.38 -1.77
CA ASP A 94 7.15 -20.73 -0.88
C ASP A 94 7.43 -21.61 0.34
N ILE A 95 6.45 -22.39 0.79
CA ILE A 95 6.59 -23.35 1.89
C ILE A 95 7.60 -24.47 1.55
N ARG A 96 7.77 -24.79 0.26
CA ARG A 96 8.68 -25.85 -0.22
C ARG A 96 10.08 -25.33 -0.59
N SER A 97 10.24 -24.02 -0.74
CA SER A 97 11.50 -23.33 -1.02
C SER A 97 11.99 -22.63 0.25
N SER A 98 12.46 -23.40 1.21
CA SER A 98 12.99 -22.94 2.50
C SER A 98 14.31 -22.14 2.42
N ASN A 99 14.57 -21.42 1.31
CA ASN A 99 15.87 -20.82 1.01
C ASN A 99 15.82 -19.34 0.56
N SER A 100 14.68 -18.66 0.50
CA SER A 100 14.65 -17.20 0.21
C SER A 100 14.70 -16.37 1.51
N LEU A 101 15.87 -16.35 2.15
CA LEU A 101 16.19 -15.51 3.33
C LEU A 101 15.83 -14.02 3.15
N GLU A 102 15.75 -13.53 1.91
CA GLU A 102 15.35 -12.14 1.60
C GLU A 102 13.84 -11.89 1.79
N GLN A 103 13.01 -12.92 1.65
CA GLN A 103 11.56 -12.85 1.81
C GLN A 103 11.15 -13.00 3.29
N GLU A 104 12.01 -13.61 4.11
CA GLU A 104 11.87 -13.70 5.57
C GLU A 104 12.03 -12.34 6.28
N ILE A 105 12.82 -11.41 5.74
CA ILE A 105 13.10 -10.11 6.39
C ILE A 105 11.92 -9.13 6.26
N SER A 106 11.06 -9.32 5.26
CA SER A 106 9.89 -8.47 5.00
C SER A 106 8.73 -9.33 4.49
N GLY A 107 7.93 -9.89 5.41
CA GLY A 107 6.86 -10.86 5.10
C GLY A 107 5.89 -10.45 3.98
N HIS A 108 5.19 -11.41 3.38
CA HIS A 108 4.39 -11.24 2.15
C HIS A 108 3.40 -10.07 2.17
N PHE A 109 2.79 -9.75 3.31
CA PHE A 109 1.91 -8.59 3.43
C PHE A 109 2.67 -7.26 3.29
N SER A 110 3.90 -7.19 3.78
CA SER A 110 4.78 -6.05 3.54
C SER A 110 5.01 -5.86 2.04
N HIS A 111 5.39 -6.91 1.33
CA HIS A 111 5.59 -6.87 -0.12
C HIS A 111 4.34 -6.36 -0.86
N TYR A 112 3.15 -6.83 -0.45
CA TYR A 112 1.88 -6.32 -0.96
C TYR A 112 1.71 -4.81 -0.73
N LEU A 113 1.98 -4.32 0.48
CA LEU A 113 1.88 -2.89 0.80
C LEU A 113 2.86 -2.04 -0.03
N HIS A 114 4.12 -2.47 -0.16
CA HIS A 114 5.11 -1.81 -1.02
C HIS A 114 4.64 -1.73 -2.48
N THR A 115 4.10 -2.83 -3.00
CA THR A 115 3.55 -2.91 -4.36
C THR A 115 2.37 -1.95 -4.52
N LEU A 116 1.42 -1.96 -3.57
CA LEU A 116 0.24 -1.09 -3.61
C LEU A 116 0.62 0.40 -3.58
N ILE A 117 1.57 0.79 -2.73
CA ILE A 117 2.07 2.17 -2.69
C ILE A 117 2.81 2.53 -4.00
N SER A 118 3.60 1.61 -4.55
CA SER A 118 4.28 1.84 -5.84
C SER A 118 3.28 2.05 -6.99
N ILE A 119 2.20 1.26 -7.04
CA ILE A 119 1.10 1.45 -8.00
C ILE A 119 0.46 2.83 -7.81
N LEU A 120 0.17 3.22 -6.56
CA LEU A 120 -0.39 4.54 -6.26
C LEU A 120 0.55 5.67 -6.72
N GLU A 121 1.85 5.56 -6.45
CA GLU A 121 2.82 6.57 -6.86
C GLU A 121 2.92 6.68 -8.39
N ALA A 122 2.93 5.57 -9.11
CA ALA A 122 2.90 5.59 -10.58
C ALA A 122 1.64 6.30 -11.11
N LYS A 123 0.48 6.09 -10.47
CA LYS A 123 -0.76 6.80 -10.81
C LYS A 123 -0.70 8.29 -10.50
N LEU A 124 -0.02 8.67 -9.42
CA LEU A 124 0.20 10.07 -9.10
C LEU A 124 1.14 10.71 -10.12
N GLU A 125 2.21 10.03 -10.52
CA GLU A 125 3.14 10.53 -11.54
C GLU A 125 2.41 10.76 -12.87
N GLU A 126 1.60 9.79 -13.33
CA GLU A 126 0.76 9.92 -14.53
C GLU A 126 -0.14 11.15 -14.46
N ARG A 127 -0.79 11.38 -13.31
CA ARG A 127 -1.63 12.57 -13.08
C ARG A 127 -0.84 13.85 -12.99
N SER A 128 0.38 13.81 -12.47
CA SER A 128 1.25 14.98 -12.42
C SER A 128 1.56 15.45 -13.83
N ASN A 129 1.60 14.57 -14.83
CA ASN A 129 1.85 14.94 -16.22
C ASN A 129 0.71 15.76 -16.87
N LEU A 130 -0.44 15.87 -16.21
CA LEU A 130 -1.56 16.68 -16.68
C LEU A 130 -1.41 18.18 -16.36
N TYR A 131 -0.49 18.57 -15.48
CA TYR A 131 -0.23 19.99 -15.22
C TYR A 131 0.76 20.54 -16.25
N VAL A 132 0.38 21.64 -16.90
CA VAL A 132 1.25 22.37 -17.82
C VAL A 132 2.39 23.06 -17.07
N ASP A 133 2.11 23.62 -15.89
CA ASP A 133 3.14 24.27 -15.06
C ASP A 133 3.98 23.24 -14.30
N ASN A 134 5.27 23.19 -14.61
CA ASN A 134 6.21 22.29 -13.94
C ASN A 134 6.27 22.50 -12.43
N SER A 135 6.12 23.74 -11.94
CA SER A 135 6.05 24.03 -10.51
C SER A 135 4.88 23.31 -9.83
N LEU A 136 3.72 23.28 -10.49
CA LEU A 136 2.53 22.60 -9.96
C LEU A 136 2.69 21.07 -9.95
N ARG A 137 3.43 20.49 -10.91
CA ARG A 137 3.78 19.06 -10.91
C ARG A 137 4.56 18.69 -9.66
N HIS A 138 5.59 19.46 -9.35
CA HIS A 138 6.43 19.22 -8.18
C HIS A 138 5.67 19.43 -6.86
N ILE A 139 4.84 20.49 -6.73
CA ILE A 139 3.96 20.64 -5.56
C ILE A 139 3.03 19.44 -5.39
N PHE A 140 2.41 18.98 -6.49
CA PHE A 140 1.48 17.87 -6.44
C PHE A 140 2.16 16.58 -5.95
N MET A 141 3.31 16.24 -6.50
CA MET A 141 4.07 15.07 -6.08
C MET A 141 4.57 15.20 -4.64
N MET A 142 5.11 16.37 -4.26
CA MET A 142 5.52 16.66 -2.89
C MET A 142 4.38 16.42 -1.90
N ASN A 143 3.20 17.01 -2.13
CA ASN A 143 2.06 16.93 -1.23
C ASN A 143 1.57 15.50 -1.03
N ASN A 144 1.46 14.73 -2.12
CA ASN A 144 0.94 13.36 -2.04
C ASN A 144 1.96 12.40 -1.41
N ILE A 145 3.25 12.47 -1.78
CA ILE A 145 4.30 11.63 -1.17
C ILE A 145 4.48 12.00 0.31
N HIS A 146 4.53 13.28 0.64
CA HIS A 146 4.60 13.72 2.04
C HIS A 146 3.41 13.19 2.86
N TYR A 147 2.20 13.22 2.31
CA TYR A 147 1.02 12.66 2.97
C TYR A 147 1.15 11.14 3.20
N ILE A 148 1.61 10.38 2.20
CA ILE A 148 1.85 8.93 2.32
C ILE A 148 2.85 8.66 3.45
N VAL A 149 4.01 9.33 3.43
CA VAL A 149 5.06 9.21 4.45
C VAL A 149 4.51 9.55 5.84
N LYS A 150 3.75 10.65 5.96
CA LYS A 150 3.15 11.06 7.23
C LYS A 150 2.17 10.00 7.76
N LYS A 151 1.32 9.45 6.90
CA LYS A 151 0.36 8.40 7.28
C LYS A 151 1.06 7.14 7.75
N ILE A 152 2.08 6.66 7.02
CA ILE A 152 2.86 5.47 7.40
C ILE A 152 3.60 5.71 8.72
N LYS A 153 4.24 6.87 8.89
CA LYS A 153 5.00 7.22 10.10
C LYS A 153 4.15 7.18 11.37
N HIS A 154 2.88 7.56 11.27
CA HIS A 154 1.97 7.70 12.41
C HIS A 154 1.01 6.52 12.60
N SER A 155 1.24 5.40 11.92
CA SER A 155 0.46 4.17 12.10
C SER A 155 1.36 2.96 12.30
N LYS A 156 0.78 1.79 12.61
CA LYS A 156 1.56 0.55 12.71
C LYS A 156 2.10 0.09 11.35
N MET A 157 1.65 0.69 10.24
CA MET A 157 2.18 0.44 8.90
C MET A 157 3.69 0.64 8.81
N ARG A 158 4.28 1.55 9.61
CA ARG A 158 5.73 1.82 9.62
C ARG A 158 6.58 0.54 9.72
N LYS A 159 6.12 -0.46 10.47
CA LYS A 159 6.88 -1.71 10.67
C LYS A 159 7.02 -2.55 9.38
N TYR A 160 6.11 -2.40 8.43
CA TYR A 160 6.17 -3.11 7.15
C TYR A 160 7.10 -2.40 6.14
N PHE A 161 7.23 -1.07 6.22
CA PHE A 161 8.09 -0.35 5.27
C PHE A 161 9.56 -0.30 5.68
N GLY A 162 9.83 -0.22 6.98
CA GLY A 162 11.20 -0.10 7.50
C GLY A 162 11.80 1.30 7.33
N ASP A 163 12.94 1.52 7.98
CA ASP A 163 13.56 2.86 8.07
C ASP A 163 14.14 3.34 6.74
N GLU A 164 14.64 2.42 5.91
CA GLU A 164 15.28 2.80 4.64
C GLU A 164 14.27 3.34 3.64
N TRP A 165 13.16 2.62 3.43
CA TRP A 165 12.05 3.11 2.62
C TRP A 165 11.56 4.49 3.09
N MET A 166 11.46 4.70 4.41
CA MET A 166 11.06 5.98 4.97
C MET A 166 12.05 7.11 4.62
N LYS A 167 13.36 6.86 4.72
CA LYS A 167 14.39 7.85 4.35
C LYS A 167 14.33 8.18 2.88
N GLU A 168 14.25 7.18 2.01
CA GLU A 168 14.15 7.34 0.56
C GLU A 168 12.97 8.24 0.18
N HIS A 169 11.80 7.96 0.76
CA HIS A 169 10.59 8.73 0.46
C HIS A 169 10.62 10.14 1.09
N ILE A 170 11.30 10.32 2.22
CA ILE A 170 11.58 11.65 2.78
C ILE A 170 12.46 12.48 1.84
N VAL A 171 13.52 11.87 1.30
CA VAL A 171 14.39 12.52 0.31
C VAL A 171 13.60 12.86 -0.95
N LYS A 172 12.76 11.93 -1.42
CA LYS A 172 11.92 12.10 -2.62
C LYS A 172 11.01 13.32 -2.51
N TYR A 173 10.18 13.45 -1.46
CA TYR A 173 9.28 14.62 -1.37
C TYR A 173 10.05 15.93 -1.13
N LYS A 174 11.18 15.90 -0.41
CA LYS A 174 12.05 17.07 -0.24
C LYS A 174 12.69 17.51 -1.55
N GLN A 175 13.02 16.57 -2.44
CA GLN A 175 13.55 16.91 -3.75
C GLN A 175 12.50 17.62 -4.60
N HIS A 176 11.24 17.18 -4.59
CA HIS A 176 10.16 17.92 -5.24
C HIS A 176 9.97 19.33 -4.64
N ALA A 177 10.07 19.49 -3.32
CA ALA A 177 10.00 20.79 -2.67
C ALA A 177 11.09 21.76 -3.18
N ARG A 178 12.35 21.31 -3.23
CA ARG A 178 13.49 22.10 -3.72
C ARG A 178 13.33 22.49 -5.19
N THR A 179 12.90 21.56 -6.05
CA THR A 179 12.70 21.87 -7.47
C THR A 179 11.61 22.93 -7.65
N TYR A 180 10.52 22.84 -6.90
CA TYR A 180 9.48 23.87 -6.90
C TYR A 180 10.02 25.26 -6.49
N GLU A 181 10.79 25.33 -5.41
CA GLU A 181 11.40 26.58 -4.93
C GLU A 181 12.34 27.18 -5.99
N SER A 182 13.19 26.38 -6.61
CA SER A 182 14.14 26.86 -7.63
C SER A 182 13.44 27.44 -8.88
N VAL A 183 12.36 26.82 -9.34
CA VAL A 183 11.63 27.29 -10.54
C VAL A 183 10.91 28.61 -10.25
N ASN A 184 10.40 28.77 -9.03
CA ASN A 184 9.73 30.01 -8.63
C ASN A 184 10.69 31.16 -8.37
N VAL A 185 11.87 30.92 -7.80
CA VAL A 185 12.90 31.96 -7.63
C VAL A 185 13.40 32.50 -8.97
N THR A 186 13.39 31.68 -10.03
CA THR A 186 13.75 32.11 -11.39
C THR A 186 12.63 32.82 -12.16
N ARG A 187 11.40 32.85 -11.65
CA ARG A 187 10.29 33.62 -12.26
C ARG A 187 10.28 35.03 -11.66
N PRO A 188 10.27 36.11 -12.48
CA PRO A 188 10.20 37.46 -11.95
C PRO A 188 8.93 37.62 -11.10
N THR A 189 9.11 38.14 -9.88
CA THR A 189 8.12 38.27 -8.80
C THR A 189 6.92 39.17 -9.11
N SER A 190 6.72 39.59 -10.37
CA SER A 190 5.67 40.52 -10.76
C SER A 190 4.31 39.86 -11.04
N GLU A 191 4.18 38.53 -11.11
CA GLU A 191 2.93 37.90 -11.58
C GLU A 191 2.08 37.16 -10.54
N PHE A 192 2.58 36.74 -9.38
CA PHE A 192 1.72 36.07 -8.40
C PHE A 192 2.06 36.40 -6.95
N GLY A 193 1.16 37.17 -6.33
CA GLY A 193 1.14 37.43 -4.88
C GLY A 193 0.74 36.20 -4.08
N ILE A 194 1.66 35.24 -3.92
CA ILE A 194 1.47 34.11 -3.01
C ILE A 194 2.55 34.18 -1.92
N LEU A 195 2.09 34.35 -0.68
CA LEU A 195 2.87 34.44 0.54
C LEU A 195 3.70 33.15 0.78
N PRO A 196 4.87 33.27 1.44
CA PRO A 196 5.74 32.13 1.72
C PRO A 196 5.03 31.12 2.64
N VAL A 197 5.09 29.85 2.25
CA VAL A 197 4.73 28.72 3.10
C VAL A 197 5.90 28.50 4.05
N ASN A 198 5.73 28.86 5.33
CA ASN A 198 6.70 28.54 6.37
C ASN A 198 6.74 27.02 6.56
N LEU A 199 7.94 26.46 6.40
CA LEU A 199 8.33 25.06 6.65
C LEU A 199 8.17 24.65 8.12
#